data_AF-A0A432R2P0-F1
#
_entry.id   AF-A0A432R2P0-F1
#
_cell.length_a   1.000
_cell.length_b   1.000
_cell.length_c   1.000
_cell.angle_alpha   90.00
_cell.angle_beta   90.00
_cell.angle_gamma   90.00
#
_symmetry.space_group_name_H-M   'P 1'
#
loop_
_entity.id
_entity.type
_entity.pdbx_description
1 polymer ?
#
loop_
_entity_poly.entity_id
_entity_poly.type
_entity_poly.pdbx_seq_one_letter_code
_entity_poly.pdbx_strand_id
1 'polypeptide(L)'
;MRRILPLIVMLLASCGGGGSGVAEFKVSGKLEASEIKGLKVCVAETDNCTLTKDDGSFTLSSPTPTPELEFFIKGENGDIKLGDYKVRENGEVITPFKIAGDPEAGDALARIIHALNNDTDGTSNLIDLTEVTVENSLTDSIEEAIKKGEDVSLNFSFNGENYSLEFNATTNKVKVCQDTCQEVKYRKWLVLLYIDADNNLGSQGFAGEDVEELSQVHYSPEVKVVALIDSPYLKDGTVYASNDTTGNFERVEELKNELNMGDPQTLIDFVETYSSKYPANRTALIIWDHGDGWRSLRTLSFRIASIDENADSTDYLFMYELRDALKKISQDGYRIDLLGFDECLMGNLEVLFDVKDYASVIVASETSEPGSGWNYEKVMTKLLNNPDADAYTFGKYIVDAYEEEYQGESNLTLAAFKKEEIESLVNELNSLAQSLNDSNALEFQEARSNLESAGADISGKDVYVDLATFASKLYELDPSIEAAKRIETIIKGVYKTLINTDLQGLSIYFPASSGDYSPCYGITTPSECSELNDSQYYNPFAVNDWDEMLQNYYSLTGN
;
A
#
# COMPACT_ATOMS: atom_id res chain seq x y z
N MET A 1 -6.98 -22.55 -43.78
CA MET A 1 -5.57 -22.83 -43.42
C MET A 1 -5.57 -23.68 -42.15
N ARG A 2 -4.53 -24.51 -42.01
CA ARG A 2 -4.49 -25.74 -41.21
C ARG A 2 -4.66 -25.52 -39.69
N ARG A 3 -5.49 -26.37 -39.06
CA ARG A 3 -5.50 -26.64 -37.62
C ARG A 3 -4.21 -27.38 -37.25
N ILE A 4 -3.50 -26.91 -36.23
CA ILE A 4 -2.33 -27.58 -35.63
C ILE A 4 -2.83 -28.30 -34.38
N LEU A 5 -2.68 -29.63 -34.39
CA LEU A 5 -2.90 -30.53 -33.25
C LEU A 5 -1.61 -30.54 -32.39
N PRO A 6 -1.68 -30.54 -31.05
CA PRO A 6 -0.50 -30.75 -30.23
C PRO A 6 -0.10 -32.24 -30.27
N LEU A 7 1.18 -32.46 -30.50
CA LEU A 7 1.82 -33.77 -30.63
C LEU A 7 2.03 -34.36 -29.22
N ILE A 8 1.23 -35.37 -28.84
CA ILE A 8 1.49 -36.18 -27.64
C ILE A 8 2.67 -37.11 -27.97
N VAL A 9 3.82 -36.85 -27.36
CA VAL A 9 4.99 -37.73 -27.43
C VAL A 9 4.75 -38.92 -26.49
N MET A 10 4.26 -40.04 -27.05
CA MET A 10 4.32 -41.34 -26.37
C MET A 10 5.77 -41.85 -26.40
N LEU A 11 6.44 -41.85 -25.25
CA LEU A 11 7.63 -42.67 -25.05
C LEU A 11 7.21 -44.13 -24.89
N LEU A 12 7.70 -44.97 -25.82
CA LEU A 12 7.58 -46.42 -25.82
C LEU A 12 8.37 -47.01 -24.65
N ALA A 13 7.67 -47.68 -23.73
CA ALA A 13 8.28 -48.51 -22.69
C ALA A 13 8.87 -49.79 -23.31
N SER A 14 10.19 -49.93 -23.16
CA SER A 14 10.92 -51.19 -23.36
C SER A 14 10.56 -52.16 -22.24
N CYS A 15 10.07 -53.34 -22.61
CA CYS A 15 9.70 -54.39 -21.67
C CYS A 15 10.96 -55.20 -21.30
N GLY A 16 11.40 -55.12 -20.05
CA GLY A 16 12.55 -55.86 -19.53
C GLY A 16 12.47 -56.09 -18.02
N GLY A 17 12.02 -57.29 -17.63
CA GLY A 17 12.51 -58.04 -16.47
C GLY A 17 12.26 -57.50 -15.05
N GLY A 18 11.23 -58.05 -14.39
CA GLY A 18 11.33 -58.61 -13.03
C GLY A 18 11.77 -57.68 -11.89
N GLY A 19 10.81 -56.97 -11.32
CA GLY A 19 10.86 -56.40 -9.97
C GLY A 19 9.55 -55.72 -9.67
N SER A 20 8.79 -56.21 -8.69
CA SER A 20 7.61 -55.52 -8.16
C SER A 20 8.05 -54.31 -7.33
N GLY A 21 8.66 -53.33 -8.00
CA GLY A 21 8.84 -52.00 -7.45
C GLY A 21 7.60 -51.21 -7.80
N VAL A 22 6.81 -50.83 -6.80
CA VAL A 22 5.84 -49.74 -6.98
C VAL A 22 6.67 -48.55 -7.46
N ALA A 23 6.29 -47.93 -8.57
CA ALA A 23 6.99 -46.75 -9.06
C ALA A 23 6.92 -45.67 -7.96
N GLU A 24 8.04 -45.40 -7.31
CA GLU A 24 8.14 -44.30 -6.35
C GLU A 24 8.29 -42.99 -7.13
N PHE A 25 7.35 -42.08 -6.91
CA PHE A 25 7.39 -40.72 -7.43
C PHE A 25 8.17 -39.85 -6.45
N LYS A 26 8.95 -38.91 -6.97
CA LYS A 26 9.49 -37.82 -6.14
C LYS A 26 8.45 -36.72 -6.10
N VAL A 27 8.02 -36.37 -4.90
CA VAL A 27 7.12 -35.25 -4.66
C VAL A 27 7.92 -34.15 -3.99
N SER A 28 7.89 -32.97 -4.58
CA SER A 28 8.47 -31.73 -4.08
C SER A 28 7.38 -30.70 -3.88
N GLY A 29 7.61 -29.77 -2.96
CA GLY A 29 6.79 -28.58 -2.76
C GLY A 29 7.57 -27.56 -1.95
N LYS A 30 6.95 -26.42 -1.69
CA LYS A 30 7.48 -25.36 -0.82
C LYS A 30 6.39 -24.97 0.17
N LEU A 31 6.70 -24.85 1.46
CA LEU A 31 5.75 -24.30 2.43
C LEU A 31 5.98 -22.80 2.59
N GLU A 32 4.96 -21.98 2.35
CA GLU A 32 5.04 -20.52 2.43
C GLU A 32 4.00 -19.94 3.42
N ALA A 33 4.52 -19.35 4.49
CA ALA A 33 3.89 -18.32 5.33
C ALA A 33 4.89 -17.17 5.52
N SER A 34 6.15 -17.59 5.71
CA SER A 34 7.41 -17.10 5.13
C SER A 34 8.23 -18.35 4.74
N GLU A 35 9.54 -18.28 4.47
CA GLU A 35 10.32 -19.50 4.24
C GLU A 35 10.40 -20.34 5.53
N ILE A 36 9.83 -21.55 5.56
CA ILE A 36 9.74 -22.35 6.79
C ILE A 36 10.76 -23.49 6.78
N LYS A 37 11.72 -23.47 7.70
CA LYS A 37 12.76 -24.50 7.85
C LYS A 37 12.46 -25.42 9.02
N GLY A 38 12.78 -26.71 8.84
CA GLY A 38 12.71 -27.69 9.92
C GLY A 38 11.32 -28.22 10.23
N LEU A 39 10.30 -27.88 9.45
CA LEU A 39 8.97 -28.49 9.59
C LEU A 39 8.98 -29.90 9.01
N LYS A 40 8.40 -30.87 9.72
CA LYS A 40 8.33 -32.25 9.28
C LYS A 40 7.16 -32.46 8.33
N VAL A 41 7.44 -33.04 7.17
CA VAL A 41 6.45 -33.36 6.12
C VAL A 41 6.49 -34.86 5.88
N CYS A 42 5.35 -35.53 5.97
CA CYS A 42 5.21 -36.97 5.72
C CYS A 42 4.16 -37.24 4.64
N VAL A 43 4.34 -38.33 3.88
CA VAL A 43 3.24 -38.87 3.05
C VAL A 43 2.32 -39.67 3.96
N ALA A 44 1.02 -39.33 3.95
CA ALA A 44 0.04 -40.02 4.78
C ALA A 44 0.04 -41.53 4.54
N GLU A 45 -0.22 -42.30 5.61
CA GLU A 45 -0.23 -43.77 5.59
C GLU A 45 1.13 -44.42 5.26
N THR A 46 2.23 -43.66 5.33
CA THR A 46 3.60 -44.17 5.11
C THR A 46 4.57 -43.65 6.17
N ASP A 47 5.74 -44.28 6.27
CA ASP A 47 6.86 -43.79 7.11
C ASP A 47 7.77 -42.80 6.37
N ASN A 48 7.40 -42.38 5.15
CA ASN A 48 8.22 -41.49 4.33
C ASN A 48 8.04 -40.04 4.80
N CYS A 49 9.03 -39.52 5.50
CA CYS A 49 9.06 -38.14 5.97
C CYS A 49 10.37 -37.44 5.59
N THR A 50 10.32 -36.11 5.56
CA THR A 50 11.48 -35.22 5.39
C THR A 50 11.29 -33.96 6.23
N LEU A 51 12.31 -33.11 6.28
CA LEU A 51 12.21 -31.76 6.84
C LEU A 51 12.27 -30.73 5.71
N THR A 52 11.55 -29.63 5.86
CA THR A 52 11.70 -28.47 4.99
C THR A 52 13.09 -27.84 5.19
N LYS A 53 13.66 -27.30 4.09
CA LYS A 53 14.96 -26.62 4.09
C LYS A 53 14.80 -25.13 4.43
N ASP A 54 15.92 -24.40 4.39
CA ASP A 54 15.96 -22.96 4.56
C ASP A 54 15.04 -22.20 3.60
N ASP A 55 14.95 -22.62 2.35
CA ASP A 55 14.03 -22.05 1.35
C ASP A 55 12.59 -22.59 1.45
N GLY A 56 12.21 -23.25 2.54
CA GLY A 56 10.89 -23.89 2.69
C GLY A 56 10.65 -25.12 1.80
N SER A 57 11.60 -25.48 0.93
CA SER A 57 11.44 -26.60 0.00
C SER A 57 11.57 -27.94 0.70
N PHE A 58 10.87 -28.95 0.17
CA PHE A 58 11.02 -30.33 0.59
C PHE A 58 11.02 -31.28 -0.60
N THR A 59 11.51 -32.50 -0.40
CA THR A 59 11.42 -33.58 -1.38
C THR A 59 11.36 -34.92 -0.66
N LEU A 60 10.39 -35.77 -1.01
CA LEU A 60 10.26 -37.11 -0.48
C LEU A 60 9.72 -38.11 -1.52
N SER A 61 9.94 -39.40 -1.26
CA SER A 61 9.38 -40.50 -2.07
C SER A 61 7.91 -40.72 -1.73
N SER A 62 7.09 -40.93 -2.76
CA SER A 62 5.65 -41.17 -2.63
C SER A 62 5.20 -42.32 -3.53
N PRO A 63 4.21 -43.14 -3.11
CA PRO A 63 3.58 -44.15 -3.96
C PRO A 63 2.71 -43.55 -5.08
N THR A 64 2.34 -42.26 -4.99
CA THR A 64 1.52 -41.57 -5.99
C THR A 64 2.10 -40.19 -6.34
N PRO A 65 1.86 -39.64 -7.53
CA PRO A 65 2.38 -38.31 -7.90
C PRO A 65 1.68 -37.16 -7.16
N THR A 66 0.51 -37.39 -6.58
CA THR A 66 -0.32 -36.42 -5.85
C THR A 66 -0.74 -36.99 -4.49
N PRO A 67 0.21 -37.21 -3.56
CA PRO A 67 -0.09 -37.79 -2.26
C PRO A 67 -0.87 -36.82 -1.37
N GLU A 68 -1.48 -37.38 -0.32
CA GLU A 68 -1.83 -36.60 0.87
C GLU A 68 -0.56 -36.39 1.69
N LEU A 69 -0.29 -35.14 2.09
CA LEU A 69 0.84 -34.79 2.94
C LEU A 69 0.34 -34.40 4.33
N GLU A 70 1.05 -34.84 5.36
CA GLU A 70 0.82 -34.47 6.75
C GLU A 70 1.99 -33.63 7.26
N PHE A 71 1.67 -32.53 7.94
CA PHE A 71 2.63 -31.55 8.44
C PHE A 71 2.71 -31.62 9.96
N PHE A 72 3.92 -31.63 10.51
CA PHE A 72 4.14 -31.80 11.95
C PHE A 72 5.16 -30.83 12.53
N ILE A 73 4.88 -30.38 13.75
CA ILE A 73 5.80 -29.65 14.62
C ILE A 73 6.42 -30.65 15.61
N LYS A 74 7.72 -30.53 15.84
CA LYS A 74 8.45 -31.40 16.78
C LYS A 74 7.91 -31.24 18.21
N GLY A 75 7.58 -32.37 18.84
CA GLY A 75 7.11 -32.39 20.23
C GLY A 75 7.93 -33.32 21.12
N GLU A 76 7.96 -33.06 22.44
CA GLU A 76 8.70 -33.88 23.41
C GLU A 76 8.13 -35.31 23.53
N ASN A 77 6.81 -35.43 23.45
CA ASN A 77 6.07 -36.68 23.65
C ASN A 77 5.41 -37.17 22.35
N GLY A 78 6.04 -36.90 21.22
CA GLY A 78 5.53 -37.15 19.88
C GLY A 78 5.26 -35.84 19.15
N ASP A 79 5.42 -35.86 17.82
CA ASP A 79 5.19 -34.68 17.00
C ASP A 79 3.70 -34.31 16.98
N ILE A 80 3.42 -33.01 16.90
CA ILE A 80 2.06 -32.48 16.85
C ILE A 80 1.69 -32.23 15.40
N LYS A 81 0.56 -32.78 14.96
CA LYS A 81 0.06 -32.55 13.60
C LYS A 81 -0.44 -31.12 13.48
N LEU A 82 0.13 -30.38 12.54
CA LEU A 82 -0.32 -29.05 12.16
C LEU A 82 -1.61 -29.15 11.33
N GLY A 83 -1.60 -30.02 10.31
CA GLY A 83 -2.73 -30.28 9.40
C GLY A 83 -2.31 -31.24 8.26
N ASP A 84 -3.16 -31.41 7.26
CA ASP A 84 -2.86 -32.18 6.04
C ASP A 84 -3.27 -31.45 4.76
N TYR A 85 -2.71 -31.89 3.63
CA TYR A 85 -3.00 -31.31 2.32
C TYR A 85 -2.81 -32.30 1.18
N LYS A 86 -3.80 -32.31 0.27
CA LYS A 86 -3.74 -33.08 -0.98
C LYS A 86 -3.01 -32.31 -2.08
N VAL A 87 -1.76 -32.70 -2.34
CA VAL A 87 -0.93 -32.12 -3.41
C VAL A 87 -1.62 -32.29 -4.76
N ARG A 88 -1.72 -31.20 -5.52
CA ARG A 88 -2.37 -31.17 -6.83
C ARG A 88 -1.37 -31.37 -7.97
N GLU A 89 -0.16 -30.86 -7.79
CA GLU A 89 0.93 -30.99 -8.76
C GLU A 89 2.31 -31.00 -8.10
N ASN A 90 3.30 -31.56 -8.79
CA ASN A 90 4.64 -31.65 -8.25
C ASN A 90 5.35 -30.28 -8.30
N GLY A 91 5.88 -29.85 -7.16
CA GLY A 91 6.48 -28.53 -7.00
C GLY A 91 5.52 -27.48 -6.46
N GLU A 92 4.30 -27.88 -6.08
CA GLU A 92 3.29 -26.95 -5.56
C GLU A 92 3.77 -26.17 -4.33
N VAL A 93 3.48 -24.87 -4.31
CA VAL A 93 3.58 -24.03 -3.13
C VAL A 93 2.37 -24.32 -2.24
N ILE A 94 2.61 -24.77 -1.02
CA ILE A 94 1.63 -25.08 0.00
C ILE A 94 1.68 -23.96 1.03
N THR A 95 0.54 -23.37 1.37
CA THR A 95 0.45 -22.32 2.40
C THR A 95 -0.37 -22.83 3.58
N PRO A 96 -0.30 -22.19 4.76
CA PRO A 96 -1.23 -22.49 5.86
C PRO A 96 -2.71 -22.43 5.43
N PHE A 97 -3.03 -21.53 4.50
CA PHE A 97 -4.36 -21.40 3.90
C PHE A 97 -4.74 -22.60 3.05
N LYS A 98 -3.80 -23.19 2.29
CA LYS A 98 -4.04 -24.43 1.56
C LYS A 98 -4.23 -25.62 2.48
N ILE A 99 -3.43 -25.72 3.56
CA ILE A 99 -3.56 -26.77 4.59
C ILE A 99 -4.93 -26.67 5.27
N ALA A 100 -5.31 -25.47 5.71
CA ALA A 100 -6.61 -25.25 6.31
C ALA A 100 -7.76 -25.44 5.31
N GLY A 101 -7.62 -24.98 4.07
CA GLY A 101 -8.75 -24.89 3.13
C GLY A 101 -9.87 -23.94 3.61
N ASP A 102 -9.60 -23.14 4.64
CA ASP A 102 -10.46 -22.14 5.24
C ASP A 102 -9.63 -20.88 5.56
N PRO A 103 -10.06 -19.67 5.17
CA PRO A 103 -9.26 -18.46 5.35
C PRO A 103 -8.96 -18.09 6.81
N GLU A 104 -9.92 -18.26 7.72
CA GLU A 104 -9.76 -17.88 9.13
C GLU A 104 -8.80 -18.86 9.83
N ALA A 105 -8.99 -20.16 9.59
CA ALA A 105 -8.09 -21.18 10.10
C ALA A 105 -6.68 -21.08 9.48
N GLY A 106 -6.58 -20.73 8.20
CA GLY A 106 -5.31 -20.48 7.52
C GLY A 106 -4.54 -19.30 8.13
N ASP A 107 -5.23 -18.20 8.44
CA ASP A 107 -4.67 -17.03 9.12
C ASP A 107 -4.15 -17.38 10.52
N ALA A 108 -4.94 -18.13 11.29
CA ALA A 108 -4.54 -18.62 12.62
C ALA A 108 -3.31 -19.55 12.54
N LEU A 109 -3.29 -20.50 11.59
CA LEU A 109 -2.15 -21.39 11.38
C LEU A 109 -0.89 -20.63 11.00
N ALA A 110 -0.99 -19.64 10.10
CA ALA A 110 0.14 -18.81 9.72
C ALA A 110 0.74 -18.10 10.94
N ARG A 111 -0.09 -17.46 11.76
CA ARG A 111 0.37 -16.82 13.00
C ARG A 111 0.94 -17.81 14.01
N ILE A 112 0.37 -19.01 14.14
CA ILE A 112 0.92 -20.04 15.03
C ILE A 112 2.33 -20.43 14.60
N ILE A 113 2.56 -20.58 13.29
CA ILE A 113 3.89 -20.90 12.75
C ILE A 113 4.89 -19.79 13.07
N HIS A 114 4.53 -18.52 12.86
CA HIS A 114 5.39 -17.37 13.21
C HIS A 114 5.65 -17.27 14.71
N ALA A 115 4.61 -17.50 15.53
CA ALA A 115 4.69 -17.48 16.98
C ALA A 115 5.70 -18.51 17.52
N LEU A 116 5.79 -19.70 16.94
CA LEU A 116 6.75 -20.74 17.35
C LEU A 116 8.22 -20.32 17.16
N ASN A 117 8.48 -19.34 16.30
CA ASN A 117 9.80 -18.74 16.10
C ASN A 117 9.95 -17.37 16.81
N ASN A 118 8.99 -17.02 17.68
CA ASN A 118 8.89 -15.72 18.34
C ASN A 118 8.88 -14.51 17.38
N ASP A 119 8.36 -14.71 16.16
CA ASP A 119 8.23 -13.67 15.14
C ASP A 119 6.86 -12.97 15.29
N THR A 120 6.77 -12.03 16.24
CA THR A 120 5.48 -11.43 16.62
C THR A 120 5.01 -10.32 15.68
N ASP A 121 5.91 -9.68 14.94
CA ASP A 121 5.60 -8.64 13.96
C ASP A 121 5.54 -9.14 12.51
N GLY A 122 5.78 -10.43 12.29
CA GLY A 122 5.78 -11.04 10.96
C GLY A 122 6.95 -10.61 10.09
N THR A 123 8.03 -10.04 10.64
CA THR A 123 9.14 -9.49 9.85
C THR A 123 10.21 -10.51 9.49
N SER A 124 10.18 -11.71 10.06
CA SER A 124 11.16 -12.74 9.71
C SER A 124 10.92 -13.32 8.31
N ASN A 125 12.00 -13.47 7.53
CA ASN A 125 11.92 -14.11 6.19
C ASN A 125 12.03 -15.63 6.31
N LEU A 126 12.70 -16.08 7.36
CA LEU A 126 12.93 -17.47 7.68
C LEU A 126 12.31 -17.76 9.05
N ILE A 127 11.35 -18.67 9.07
CA ILE A 127 10.83 -19.29 10.28
C ILE A 127 11.62 -20.59 10.51
N ASP A 128 12.58 -20.57 11.45
CA ASP A 128 13.44 -21.73 11.72
C ASP A 128 12.92 -22.55 12.90
N LEU A 129 12.19 -23.62 12.58
CA LEU A 129 11.59 -24.51 13.57
C LEU A 129 12.56 -25.61 14.06
N THR A 130 13.83 -25.60 13.66
CA THR A 130 14.77 -26.68 14.02
C THR A 130 15.07 -26.78 15.52
N GLU A 131 15.10 -25.63 16.20
CA GLU A 131 15.30 -25.52 17.65
C GLU A 131 13.98 -25.33 18.42
N VAL A 132 12.83 -25.51 17.74
CA VAL A 132 11.51 -25.50 18.39
C VAL A 132 11.18 -26.90 18.88
N THR A 133 10.65 -27.00 20.11
CA THR A 133 10.08 -28.25 20.63
C THR A 133 8.86 -27.93 21.50
N VAL A 134 7.73 -28.55 21.21
CA VAL A 134 6.47 -28.34 21.92
C VAL A 134 6.31 -29.38 23.04
N GLU A 135 5.94 -28.94 24.24
CA GLU A 135 5.88 -29.76 25.46
C GLU A 135 4.54 -30.50 25.59
N ASN A 136 3.44 -29.86 25.21
CA ASN A 136 2.08 -30.37 25.40
C ASN A 136 1.57 -31.12 24.16
N SER A 137 0.73 -32.14 24.34
CA SER A 137 0.08 -32.87 23.24
C SER A 137 -1.34 -32.38 22.98
N LEU A 138 -1.74 -32.26 21.72
CA LEU A 138 -3.14 -32.11 21.30
C LEU A 138 -3.72 -33.48 20.90
N THR A 139 -5.04 -33.64 21.06
CA THR A 139 -5.76 -34.85 20.61
C THR A 139 -6.06 -34.83 19.11
N ASP A 140 -6.37 -33.66 18.57
CA ASP A 140 -6.59 -33.40 17.15
C ASP A 140 -5.40 -32.60 16.56
N SER A 141 -5.37 -32.41 15.24
CA SER A 141 -4.43 -31.44 14.65
C SER A 141 -4.74 -30.02 15.13
N ILE A 142 -3.75 -29.13 15.08
CA ILE A 142 -3.95 -27.71 15.39
C ILE A 142 -5.03 -27.12 14.47
N GLU A 143 -4.95 -27.43 13.18
CA GLU A 143 -5.90 -26.99 12.16
C GLU A 143 -7.35 -27.45 12.43
N GLU A 144 -7.56 -28.70 12.82
CA GLU A 144 -8.89 -29.22 13.18
C GLU A 144 -9.45 -28.57 14.45
N ALA A 145 -8.61 -28.33 15.46
CA ALA A 145 -9.03 -27.63 16.67
C ALA A 145 -9.51 -26.20 16.36
N ILE A 146 -8.78 -25.47 15.51
CA ILE A 146 -9.15 -24.13 15.07
C ILE A 146 -10.49 -24.15 14.33
N LYS A 147 -10.68 -25.07 13.38
CA LYS A 147 -11.93 -25.20 12.62
C LYS A 147 -13.14 -25.55 13.49
N LYS A 148 -12.94 -26.23 14.62
CA LYS A 148 -13.99 -26.51 15.61
C LYS A 148 -14.33 -25.31 16.49
N GLY A 149 -13.59 -24.21 16.36
CA GLY A 149 -13.73 -23.03 17.21
C GLY A 149 -13.18 -23.25 18.61
N GLU A 150 -12.15 -24.09 18.75
CA GLU A 150 -11.49 -24.37 20.02
C GLU A 150 -10.27 -23.46 20.23
N ASP A 151 -10.11 -22.96 21.46
CA ASP A 151 -8.89 -22.26 21.84
C ASP A 151 -7.70 -23.25 21.83
N VAL A 152 -6.55 -22.82 21.32
CA VAL A 152 -5.33 -23.64 21.28
C VAL A 152 -4.28 -23.01 22.20
N SER A 153 -3.71 -23.82 23.11
CA SER A 153 -2.62 -23.38 23.98
C SER A 153 -1.46 -24.37 23.94
N LEU A 154 -0.27 -23.87 23.62
CA LEU A 154 0.95 -24.67 23.48
C LEU A 154 2.07 -24.06 24.32
N ASN A 155 2.77 -24.89 25.10
CA ASN A 155 4.06 -24.52 25.68
C ASN A 155 5.15 -25.05 24.78
N PHE A 156 6.14 -24.22 24.46
CA PHE A 156 7.25 -24.61 23.60
C PHE A 156 8.56 -23.99 24.06
N SER A 157 9.67 -24.69 23.76
CA SER A 157 11.01 -24.14 23.87
C SER A 157 11.48 -23.66 22.49
N PHE A 158 12.09 -22.49 22.42
CA PHE A 158 12.77 -21.97 21.24
C PHE A 158 14.12 -21.38 21.66
N ASN A 159 15.21 -21.82 21.02
CA ASN A 159 16.59 -21.41 21.34
C ASN A 159 16.96 -21.57 22.83
N GLY A 160 16.38 -22.56 23.52
CA GLY A 160 16.61 -22.84 24.94
C GLY A 160 15.81 -21.97 25.92
N GLU A 161 14.92 -21.12 25.42
CA GLU A 161 13.99 -20.34 26.24
C GLU A 161 12.56 -20.88 26.10
N ASN A 162 11.75 -20.71 27.15
CA ASN A 162 10.39 -21.23 27.21
C ASN A 162 9.36 -20.14 26.94
N TYR A 163 8.35 -20.49 26.15
CA TYR A 163 7.28 -19.61 25.72
C TYR A 163 5.94 -20.35 25.83
N SER A 164 4.85 -19.59 25.95
CA SER A 164 3.50 -20.10 25.77
C SER A 164 2.80 -19.38 24.62
N LEU A 165 2.14 -20.14 23.76
CA LEU A 165 1.29 -19.67 22.68
C LEU A 165 -0.17 -19.82 23.08
N GLU A 166 -0.98 -18.80 22.77
CA GLU A 166 -2.43 -18.81 22.96
C GLU A 166 -3.13 -18.36 21.68
N PHE A 167 -3.96 -19.23 21.10
CA PHE A 167 -4.94 -18.90 20.08
C PHE A 167 -6.32 -18.79 20.71
N ASN A 168 -7.03 -17.70 20.43
CA ASN A 168 -8.41 -17.49 20.86
C ASN A 168 -9.37 -17.58 19.68
N ALA A 169 -10.24 -18.60 19.69
CA ALA A 169 -11.14 -18.89 18.58
C ALA A 169 -12.23 -17.83 18.37
N THR A 170 -12.57 -17.04 19.40
CA THR A 170 -13.59 -15.99 19.29
C THR A 170 -13.06 -14.74 18.58
N THR A 171 -11.78 -14.41 18.82
CA THR A 171 -11.16 -13.19 18.29
C THR A 171 -10.25 -13.45 17.09
N ASN A 172 -10.00 -14.72 16.78
CA ASN A 172 -9.00 -15.18 15.79
C ASN A 172 -7.60 -14.59 16.03
N LYS A 173 -7.23 -14.37 17.29
CA LYS A 173 -5.95 -13.78 17.69
C LYS A 173 -5.01 -14.86 18.22
N VAL A 174 -3.76 -14.77 17.81
CA VAL A 174 -2.65 -15.57 18.34
C VAL A 174 -1.75 -14.66 19.15
N LYS A 175 -1.35 -15.11 20.34
CA LYS A 175 -0.38 -14.43 21.19
C LYS A 175 0.77 -15.37 21.53
N VAL A 176 1.96 -14.80 21.67
CA VAL A 176 3.10 -15.47 22.30
C VAL A 176 3.48 -14.74 23.57
N CYS A 177 3.73 -15.51 24.64
CA CYS A 177 4.04 -15.00 25.96
C CYS A 177 5.34 -15.59 26.47
N GLN A 178 6.18 -14.73 27.04
CA GLN A 178 7.31 -15.10 27.88
C GLN A 178 7.12 -14.41 29.25
N ASP A 179 7.62 -13.18 29.41
CA ASP A 179 7.29 -12.30 30.55
C ASP A 179 6.06 -11.42 30.27
N THR A 180 5.86 -11.08 28.99
CA THR A 180 4.72 -10.32 28.47
C THR A 180 4.15 -11.03 27.27
N CYS A 181 2.85 -10.89 27.04
CA CYS A 181 2.19 -11.43 25.85
C CYS A 181 2.14 -10.39 24.73
N GLN A 182 2.51 -10.81 23.53
CA GLN A 182 2.43 -10.01 22.31
C GLN A 182 1.52 -10.70 21.30
N GLU A 183 0.67 -9.93 20.63
CA GLU A 183 -0.15 -10.42 19.52
C GLU A 183 0.74 -10.65 18.29
N VAL A 184 0.52 -11.76 17.60
CA VAL A 184 1.33 -12.20 16.48
C VAL A 184 0.70 -11.77 15.16
N LYS A 185 1.48 -11.08 14.34
CA LYS A 185 1.19 -10.75 12.94
C LYS A 185 2.06 -11.62 12.04
N TYR A 186 1.64 -11.80 10.78
CA TYR A 186 2.43 -12.50 9.77
C TYR A 186 2.50 -11.74 8.44
N ARG A 187 1.51 -10.90 8.13
CA ARG A 187 1.49 -10.10 6.90
C ARG A 187 2.52 -8.98 6.97
N LYS A 188 3.32 -8.86 5.92
CA LYS A 188 4.30 -7.78 5.74
C LYS A 188 3.59 -6.48 5.35
N TRP A 189 2.69 -6.58 4.38
CA TRP A 189 1.95 -5.46 3.82
C TRP A 189 0.45 -5.71 3.75
N LEU A 190 -0.31 -4.68 4.11
CA LEU A 190 -1.69 -4.47 3.68
C LEU A 190 -1.70 -3.27 2.73
N VAL A 191 -2.19 -3.44 1.51
CA VAL A 191 -2.41 -2.36 0.55
C VAL A 191 -3.91 -2.14 0.42
N LEU A 192 -4.35 -0.93 0.74
CA LEU A 192 -5.73 -0.48 0.67
C LEU A 192 -5.84 0.50 -0.50
N LEU A 193 -6.68 0.17 -1.48
CA LEU A 193 -6.99 1.04 -2.61
C LEU A 193 -8.40 1.59 -2.42
N TYR A 194 -8.52 2.92 -2.38
CA TYR A 194 -9.78 3.64 -2.31
C TYR A 194 -10.04 4.25 -3.69
N ILE A 195 -10.85 3.55 -4.50
CA ILE A 195 -11.09 3.87 -5.91
C ILE A 195 -12.48 4.48 -6.02
N ASP A 196 -12.52 5.81 -6.03
CA ASP A 196 -13.73 6.56 -6.33
C ASP A 196 -13.80 6.78 -7.84
N ALA A 197 -14.67 6.02 -8.50
CA ALA A 197 -14.84 6.08 -9.94
C ALA A 197 -16.23 6.55 -10.34
N ASP A 198 -17.02 7.09 -9.40
CA ASP A 198 -18.33 7.69 -9.67
C ASP A 198 -18.21 9.07 -10.33
N ASN A 199 -17.43 9.15 -11.39
CA ASN A 199 -17.21 10.35 -12.17
C ASN A 199 -16.78 9.99 -13.61
N ASN A 200 -16.17 10.93 -14.33
CA ASN A 200 -15.77 10.69 -15.71
C ASN A 200 -14.63 9.67 -15.88
N LEU A 201 -13.86 9.34 -14.84
CA LEU A 201 -12.80 8.34 -14.91
C LEU A 201 -13.38 6.92 -14.94
N GLY A 202 -14.37 6.64 -14.08
CA GLY A 202 -15.11 5.37 -14.15
C GLY A 202 -15.87 5.22 -15.46
N SER A 203 -16.50 6.30 -15.95
CA SER A 203 -17.17 6.30 -17.27
C SER A 203 -16.23 6.04 -18.46
N GLN A 204 -14.93 6.26 -18.30
CA GLN A 204 -13.90 5.96 -19.30
C GLN A 204 -13.32 4.55 -19.16
N GLY A 205 -13.61 3.86 -18.05
CA GLY A 205 -13.25 2.46 -17.82
C GLY A 205 -11.98 2.25 -17.00
N PHE A 206 -11.32 3.32 -16.52
CA PHE A 206 -9.99 3.22 -15.90
C PHE A 206 -9.99 2.36 -14.62
N ALA A 207 -10.98 2.51 -13.73
CA ALA A 207 -11.10 1.63 -12.57
C ALA A 207 -11.25 0.13 -12.94
N GLY A 208 -11.83 -0.16 -14.12
CA GLY A 208 -11.90 -1.53 -14.65
C GLY A 208 -10.56 -2.04 -15.19
N GLU A 209 -9.75 -1.15 -15.79
CA GLU A 209 -8.38 -1.44 -16.21
C GLU A 209 -7.52 -1.79 -14.98
N ASP A 210 -7.59 -1.01 -13.90
CA ASP A 210 -6.84 -1.27 -12.66
C ASP A 210 -7.22 -2.60 -12.01
N VAL A 211 -8.51 -2.96 -12.02
CA VAL A 211 -8.95 -4.29 -11.56
C VAL A 211 -8.39 -5.40 -12.45
N GLU A 212 -8.31 -5.19 -13.76
CA GLU A 212 -7.71 -6.17 -14.69
C GLU A 212 -6.22 -6.34 -14.41
N GLU A 213 -5.49 -5.26 -14.19
CA GLU A 213 -4.06 -5.27 -13.82
C GLU A 213 -3.81 -5.99 -12.49
N LEU A 214 -4.57 -5.64 -11.45
CA LEU A 214 -4.51 -6.32 -10.14
C LEU A 214 -4.84 -7.81 -10.26
N SER A 215 -5.68 -8.21 -11.21
CA SER A 215 -6.04 -9.60 -11.47
C SER A 215 -4.98 -10.42 -12.24
N GLN A 216 -4.01 -9.76 -12.88
CA GLN A 216 -2.86 -10.46 -13.50
C GLN A 216 -1.84 -10.96 -12.47
N VAL A 217 -1.92 -10.45 -11.24
CA VAL A 217 -0.98 -10.74 -10.17
C VAL A 217 -1.42 -11.95 -9.35
N HIS A 218 -0.46 -12.81 -9.00
CA HIS A 218 -0.66 -13.89 -8.06
C HIS A 218 -0.03 -13.54 -6.70
N TYR A 219 -0.86 -13.24 -5.72
CA TYR A 219 -0.44 -12.73 -4.42
C TYR A 219 0.00 -13.85 -3.48
N SER A 220 1.09 -13.62 -2.75
CA SER A 220 1.41 -14.41 -1.57
C SER A 220 0.59 -13.91 -0.37
N PRO A 221 0.30 -14.76 0.63
CA PRO A 221 -0.44 -14.32 1.82
C PRO A 221 0.27 -13.24 2.65
N GLU A 222 1.56 -12.97 2.41
CA GLU A 222 2.36 -11.95 3.11
C GLU A 222 2.00 -10.52 2.65
N VAL A 223 1.43 -10.36 1.45
CA VAL A 223 0.98 -9.09 0.88
C VAL A 223 -0.51 -9.18 0.59
N LYS A 224 -1.31 -8.50 1.43
CA LYS A 224 -2.75 -8.41 1.25
C LYS A 224 -3.11 -7.17 0.47
N VAL A 225 -3.94 -7.30 -0.55
CA VAL A 225 -4.50 -6.17 -1.29
C VAL A 225 -6.01 -6.19 -1.14
N VAL A 226 -6.59 -5.02 -0.84
CA VAL A 226 -8.04 -4.80 -0.76
C VAL A 226 -8.34 -3.50 -1.51
N ALA A 227 -9.29 -3.54 -2.45
CA ALA A 227 -9.79 -2.35 -3.13
C ALA A 227 -11.27 -2.17 -2.81
N LEU A 228 -11.64 -0.98 -2.35
CA LEU A 228 -13.02 -0.51 -2.35
C LEU A 228 -13.22 0.31 -3.62
N ILE A 229 -14.22 -0.05 -4.41
CA ILE A 229 -14.51 0.56 -5.71
C ILE A 229 -15.97 0.95 -5.74
N ASP A 230 -16.24 2.24 -5.98
CA ASP A 230 -17.57 2.71 -6.40
C ASP A 230 -17.49 3.27 -7.81
N SER A 231 -18.49 3.00 -8.64
CA SER A 231 -18.46 3.39 -10.06
C SER A 231 -19.87 3.36 -10.65
N PRO A 232 -20.13 4.11 -11.75
CA PRO A 232 -21.49 4.28 -12.27
C PRO A 232 -22.02 3.02 -12.97
N TYR A 233 -21.16 2.01 -13.15
CA TYR A 233 -21.47 0.70 -13.71
C TYR A 233 -21.70 -0.37 -12.65
N LEU A 234 -21.29 -0.09 -11.41
CA LEU A 234 -21.68 -0.83 -10.22
C LEU A 234 -22.94 -0.14 -9.68
N LYS A 235 -23.85 -0.92 -9.09
CA LYS A 235 -25.10 -0.36 -8.56
C LYS A 235 -24.98 0.03 -7.08
N ASP A 236 -23.89 -0.40 -6.46
CA ASP A 236 -23.54 -0.30 -5.06
C ASP A 236 -22.00 -0.51 -4.98
N GLY A 237 -21.35 0.10 -3.99
CA GLY A 237 -19.92 -0.06 -3.78
C GLY A 237 -19.49 -1.53 -3.65
N THR A 238 -18.35 -1.87 -4.24
CA THR A 238 -17.86 -3.25 -4.34
C THR A 238 -16.46 -3.37 -3.77
N VAL A 239 -16.21 -4.46 -3.05
CA VAL A 239 -14.90 -4.76 -2.50
C VAL A 239 -14.28 -5.93 -3.25
N TYR A 240 -13.05 -5.72 -3.69
CA TYR A 240 -12.15 -6.74 -4.19
C TYR A 240 -11.03 -7.00 -3.19
N ALA A 241 -10.55 -8.24 -3.11
CA ALA A 241 -9.40 -8.58 -2.29
C ALA A 241 -8.59 -9.72 -2.89
N SER A 242 -7.28 -9.76 -2.60
CA SER A 242 -6.46 -10.93 -2.89
C SER A 242 -6.86 -12.11 -2.01
N ASN A 243 -6.99 -13.30 -2.58
CA ASN A 243 -7.38 -14.51 -1.89
C ASN A 243 -6.15 -15.25 -1.35
N ASP A 244 -6.07 -15.44 -0.03
CA ASP A 244 -4.89 -16.03 0.62
C ASP A 244 -4.69 -17.53 0.30
N THR A 245 -5.71 -18.20 -0.26
CA THR A 245 -5.64 -19.62 -0.67
C THR A 245 -5.24 -19.78 -2.14
N THR A 246 -5.85 -18.98 -3.01
CA THR A 246 -5.69 -19.11 -4.47
C THR A 246 -4.70 -18.11 -5.05
N GLY A 247 -4.31 -17.08 -4.31
CA GLY A 247 -3.47 -15.97 -4.77
C GLY A 247 -4.16 -15.04 -5.77
N ASN A 248 -5.43 -15.27 -6.12
CA ASN A 248 -6.13 -14.46 -7.12
C ASN A 248 -6.73 -13.19 -6.51
N PHE A 249 -6.82 -12.12 -7.28
CA PHE A 249 -7.63 -10.94 -6.92
C PHE A 249 -9.09 -11.17 -7.34
N GLU A 250 -10.02 -11.07 -6.40
CA GLU A 250 -11.42 -11.42 -6.63
C GLU A 250 -12.39 -10.47 -5.94
N ARG A 251 -13.60 -10.39 -6.50
CA ARG A 251 -14.74 -9.69 -5.87
C ARG A 251 -15.19 -10.47 -4.64
N VAL A 252 -15.13 -9.86 -3.46
CA VAL A 252 -15.42 -10.53 -2.18
C VAL A 252 -16.70 -10.03 -1.50
N GLU A 253 -17.12 -8.79 -1.77
CA GLU A 253 -18.28 -8.19 -1.12
C GLU A 253 -18.95 -7.17 -2.03
N GLU A 254 -20.28 -7.11 -1.96
CA GLU A 254 -21.11 -6.06 -2.54
C GLU A 254 -21.75 -5.34 -1.35
N LEU A 255 -21.35 -4.09 -1.14
CA LEU A 255 -21.88 -3.26 -0.08
C LEU A 255 -23.32 -2.89 -0.45
N LYS A 256 -24.14 -2.61 0.56
CA LYS A 256 -25.56 -2.30 0.32
C LYS A 256 -25.71 -0.80 0.20
N ASN A 257 -26.41 -0.38 -0.86
CA ASN A 257 -26.64 1.01 -1.24
C ASN A 257 -25.41 1.65 -1.87
N GLU A 258 -25.66 2.73 -2.62
CA GLU A 258 -24.62 3.65 -3.08
C GLU A 258 -23.78 4.13 -1.90
N LEU A 259 -22.46 4.09 -2.03
CA LEU A 259 -21.59 4.72 -1.05
C LEU A 259 -21.46 6.21 -1.39
N ASN A 260 -21.09 6.99 -0.39
CA ASN A 260 -20.60 8.33 -0.63
C ASN A 260 -19.09 8.28 -0.41
N MET A 261 -18.32 8.20 -1.50
CA MET A 261 -16.87 8.10 -1.44
C MET A 261 -16.22 9.45 -1.08
N GLY A 262 -16.95 10.56 -1.27
CA GLY A 262 -16.61 11.88 -0.76
C GLY A 262 -16.77 12.06 0.76
N ASP A 263 -17.56 11.20 1.44
CA ASP A 263 -17.74 11.26 2.89
C ASP A 263 -16.49 10.71 3.61
N PRO A 264 -15.80 11.50 4.45
CA PRO A 264 -14.63 11.04 5.20
C PRO A 264 -14.92 9.82 6.09
N GLN A 265 -16.17 9.59 6.51
CA GLN A 265 -16.55 8.40 7.29
C GLN A 265 -16.44 7.11 6.47
N THR A 266 -16.70 7.15 5.15
CA THR A 266 -16.54 5.98 4.26
C THR A 266 -15.08 5.54 4.23
N LEU A 267 -14.14 6.48 4.10
CA LEU A 267 -12.70 6.19 4.16
C LEU A 267 -12.28 5.62 5.52
N ILE A 268 -12.76 6.21 6.62
CA ILE A 268 -12.49 5.71 7.98
C ILE A 268 -12.98 4.26 8.10
N ASP A 269 -14.23 4.00 7.77
CA ASP A 269 -14.84 2.68 7.89
C ASP A 269 -14.09 1.63 7.05
N PHE A 270 -13.69 2.00 5.83
CA PHE A 270 -12.87 1.15 4.96
C PHE A 270 -11.53 0.78 5.61
N VAL A 271 -10.76 1.77 6.05
CA VAL A 271 -9.43 1.54 6.62
C VAL A 271 -9.52 0.75 7.93
N GLU A 272 -10.43 1.11 8.83
CA GLU A 272 -10.58 0.42 10.13
C GLU A 272 -11.05 -1.03 9.94
N THR A 273 -12.01 -1.27 9.04
CA THR A 273 -12.55 -2.61 8.76
C THR A 273 -11.48 -3.54 8.23
N TYR A 274 -10.78 -3.14 7.17
CA TYR A 274 -9.83 -4.04 6.50
C TYR A 274 -8.48 -4.12 7.21
N SER A 275 -8.06 -3.09 7.95
CA SER A 275 -6.89 -3.18 8.84
C SER A 275 -7.14 -4.09 10.03
N SER A 276 -8.36 -4.12 10.58
CA SER A 276 -8.75 -5.06 11.63
C SER A 276 -8.85 -6.49 11.11
N LYS A 277 -9.42 -6.66 9.91
CA LYS A 277 -9.60 -7.97 9.27
C LYS A 277 -8.28 -8.59 8.82
N TYR A 278 -7.34 -7.77 8.34
CA TYR A 278 -6.07 -8.20 7.77
C TYR A 278 -4.89 -7.45 8.40
N PRO A 279 -4.60 -7.67 9.69
CA PRO A 279 -3.53 -6.94 10.35
C PRO A 279 -2.18 -7.28 9.73
N ALA A 280 -1.43 -6.24 9.40
CA ALA A 280 -0.10 -6.31 8.82
C ALA A 280 0.92 -5.49 9.61
N ASN A 281 2.20 -5.68 9.30
CA ASN A 281 3.27 -4.87 9.84
C ASN A 281 3.25 -3.45 9.25
N ARG A 282 2.97 -3.33 7.96
CA ARG A 282 2.87 -2.06 7.23
C ARG A 282 1.56 -1.95 6.48
N THR A 283 1.03 -0.72 6.41
CA THR A 283 -0.17 -0.43 5.63
C THR A 283 0.12 0.66 4.60
N ALA A 284 -0.21 0.40 3.34
CA ALA A 284 -0.31 1.42 2.31
C ALA A 284 -1.78 1.79 2.10
N LEU A 285 -2.08 3.07 2.02
CA LEU A 285 -3.36 3.60 1.56
C LEU A 285 -3.10 4.33 0.25
N ILE A 286 -3.81 3.97 -0.82
CA ILE A 286 -3.73 4.61 -2.12
C ILE A 286 -5.11 5.20 -2.40
N ILE A 287 -5.14 6.51 -2.61
CA ILE A 287 -6.32 7.24 -3.05
C ILE A 287 -6.23 7.36 -4.57
N TRP A 288 -7.27 6.93 -5.27
CA TRP A 288 -7.38 6.95 -6.71
C TRP A 288 -8.62 7.75 -7.07
N ASP A 289 -8.43 8.86 -7.79
CA ASP A 289 -9.47 9.71 -8.38
C ASP A 289 -8.84 10.93 -9.11
N HIS A 290 -9.59 12.01 -9.28
CA HIS A 290 -9.10 13.36 -9.55
C HIS A 290 -8.52 14.00 -8.28
N GLY A 291 -7.25 14.35 -8.37
CA GLY A 291 -6.62 15.30 -7.46
C GLY A 291 -6.59 16.71 -8.06
N ASP A 292 -6.50 17.69 -7.15
CA ASP A 292 -6.52 19.10 -7.55
C ASP A 292 -5.53 19.98 -6.78
N GLY A 293 -4.58 19.34 -6.06
CA GLY A 293 -3.64 20.03 -5.19
C GLY A 293 -4.36 20.78 -4.06
N TRP A 294 -3.90 22.00 -3.74
CA TRP A 294 -4.53 22.81 -2.70
C TRP A 294 -5.76 23.63 -3.18
N ARG A 295 -5.88 23.93 -4.48
CA ARG A 295 -7.00 24.61 -5.18
C ARG A 295 -6.81 24.59 -6.71
N SER A 296 -7.79 24.12 -7.48
CA SER A 296 -7.95 24.58 -8.88
C SER A 296 -9.12 25.53 -9.08
N LEU A 297 -8.99 26.30 -10.15
CA LEU A 297 -9.92 27.32 -10.63
C LEU A 297 -10.79 26.81 -11.78
N ARG A 298 -10.95 25.48 -11.88
CA ARG A 298 -11.99 24.90 -12.75
C ARG A 298 -13.31 25.55 -12.33
N THR A 299 -14.31 25.58 -13.20
CA THR A 299 -15.64 26.18 -12.97
C THR A 299 -16.39 25.65 -11.72
N LEU A 300 -15.74 24.77 -10.98
CA LEU A 300 -15.98 24.18 -9.68
C LEU A 300 -14.65 24.32 -8.91
N SER A 301 -14.47 25.39 -8.13
CA SER A 301 -13.23 25.60 -7.37
C SER A 301 -13.22 24.69 -6.16
N PHE A 302 -12.37 23.65 -6.10
CA PHE A 302 -12.33 22.71 -4.97
C PHE A 302 -10.89 22.22 -4.64
N ARG A 303 -10.69 21.70 -3.42
CA ARG A 303 -9.43 21.13 -2.89
C ARG A 303 -9.67 19.68 -2.52
N ILE A 304 -9.55 18.76 -3.48
CA ILE A 304 -10.12 17.42 -3.32
C ILE A 304 -9.06 16.34 -3.48
N ALA A 305 -9.33 15.23 -2.81
CA ALA A 305 -8.68 13.94 -2.99
C ALA A 305 -9.70 12.87 -3.46
N SER A 306 -10.93 13.26 -3.78
CA SER A 306 -11.90 12.47 -4.55
C SER A 306 -13.12 13.32 -4.92
N ILE A 307 -13.81 12.91 -5.99
CA ILE A 307 -15.06 13.46 -6.48
C ILE A 307 -16.04 12.31 -6.73
N ASP A 308 -17.08 12.26 -5.90
CA ASP A 308 -18.18 11.32 -6.07
C ASP A 308 -19.36 12.05 -6.73
N GLU A 309 -19.61 11.74 -8.00
CA GLU A 309 -20.72 12.23 -8.83
C GLU A 309 -21.77 11.15 -9.08
N ASN A 310 -22.44 10.67 -8.03
CA ASN A 310 -23.60 9.80 -8.21
C ASN A 310 -24.83 10.52 -8.82
N ALA A 311 -25.84 9.74 -9.21
CA ALA A 311 -27.02 10.25 -9.93
C ALA A 311 -27.88 11.25 -9.13
N ASP A 312 -27.76 11.26 -7.79
CA ASP A 312 -28.61 12.00 -6.87
C ASP A 312 -27.89 13.16 -6.14
N SER A 313 -26.55 13.17 -6.12
CA SER A 313 -25.72 14.15 -5.42
C SER A 313 -24.28 14.17 -5.95
N THR A 314 -23.58 15.28 -5.71
CA THR A 314 -22.13 15.36 -5.86
C THR A 314 -21.54 15.69 -4.51
N ASP A 315 -20.56 14.91 -4.06
CA ASP A 315 -19.78 15.18 -2.85
C ASP A 315 -18.28 15.12 -3.14
N TYR A 316 -17.49 15.69 -2.25
CA TYR A 316 -16.06 15.84 -2.43
C TYR A 316 -15.35 15.45 -1.15
N LEU A 317 -14.33 14.60 -1.25
CA LEU A 317 -13.42 14.41 -0.13
C LEU A 317 -12.42 15.56 -0.11
N PHE A 318 -12.70 16.60 0.66
CA PHE A 318 -11.77 17.73 0.75
C PHE A 318 -10.49 17.35 1.49
N MET A 319 -9.36 17.95 1.14
CA MET A 319 -8.09 17.65 1.82
C MET A 319 -8.11 17.86 3.34
N TYR A 320 -8.90 18.83 3.84
CA TYR A 320 -9.03 19.01 5.28
C TYR A 320 -9.84 17.88 5.94
N GLU A 321 -10.80 17.32 5.22
CA GLU A 321 -11.58 16.16 5.64
C GLU A 321 -10.73 14.89 5.58
N LEU A 322 -9.97 14.69 4.50
CA LEU A 322 -8.97 13.62 4.41
C LEU A 322 -7.99 13.70 5.58
N ARG A 323 -7.47 14.89 5.89
CA ARG A 323 -6.59 15.11 7.04
C ARG A 323 -7.27 14.71 8.35
N ASP A 324 -8.52 15.09 8.57
CA ASP A 324 -9.26 14.76 9.79
C ASP A 324 -9.62 13.27 9.87
N ALA A 325 -9.89 12.62 8.72
CA ALA A 325 -10.08 11.18 8.61
C ALA A 325 -8.80 10.41 8.96
N LEU A 326 -7.66 10.78 8.36
CA LEU A 326 -6.35 10.20 8.66
C LEU A 326 -5.96 10.38 10.14
N LYS A 327 -6.29 11.53 10.72
CA LYS A 327 -6.13 11.78 12.14
C LYS A 327 -6.96 10.85 13.01
N LYS A 328 -8.23 10.64 12.65
CA LYS A 328 -9.14 9.72 13.35
C LYS A 328 -8.62 8.28 13.26
N ILE A 329 -8.25 7.83 12.07
CA ILE A 329 -7.64 6.51 11.82
C ILE A 329 -6.42 6.31 12.73
N SER A 330 -5.53 7.31 12.79
CA SER A 330 -4.35 7.28 13.66
C SER A 330 -4.69 7.23 15.16
N GLN A 331 -5.69 8.01 15.60
CA GLN A 331 -6.14 8.03 17.00
C GLN A 331 -6.76 6.70 17.44
N ASP A 332 -7.38 5.97 16.52
CA ASP A 332 -7.95 4.64 16.75
C ASP A 332 -6.91 3.52 16.73
N GLY A 333 -5.63 3.86 16.51
CA GLY A 333 -4.50 2.94 16.59
C GLY A 333 -4.18 2.26 15.27
N TYR A 334 -4.80 2.67 14.17
CA TYR A 334 -4.44 2.23 12.83
C TYR A 334 -3.32 3.11 12.29
N ARG A 335 -2.35 2.48 11.63
CA ARG A 335 -1.16 3.15 11.10
C ARG A 335 -1.20 3.07 9.59
N ILE A 336 -0.84 4.17 8.95
CA ILE A 336 -0.55 4.24 7.52
C ILE A 336 0.96 4.50 7.39
N ASP A 337 1.65 3.63 6.68
CA ASP A 337 3.10 3.70 6.44
C ASP A 337 3.39 4.46 5.15
N LEU A 338 2.62 4.17 4.11
CA LEU A 338 2.68 4.82 2.80
C LEU A 338 1.30 5.37 2.46
N LEU A 339 1.24 6.65 2.07
CA LEU A 339 0.06 7.26 1.45
C LEU A 339 0.39 7.54 -0.02
N GLY A 340 -0.37 6.96 -0.93
CA GLY A 340 -0.25 7.19 -2.36
C GLY A 340 -1.42 8.02 -2.87
N PHE A 341 -1.12 8.96 -3.76
CA PHE A 341 -2.10 9.71 -4.52
C PHE A 341 -1.93 9.33 -5.99
N ASP A 342 -2.74 8.39 -6.48
CA ASP A 342 -2.90 8.10 -7.91
C ASP A 342 -3.86 9.14 -8.48
N GLU A 343 -3.40 10.39 -8.42
CA GLU A 343 -4.22 11.59 -8.55
C GLU A 343 -3.38 12.76 -9.06
N CYS A 344 -4.02 13.60 -9.87
CA CYS A 344 -3.39 14.81 -10.42
C CYS A 344 -2.95 15.81 -9.33
N LEU A 345 -1.81 16.48 -9.52
CA LEU A 345 -1.40 17.69 -8.80
C LEU A 345 -1.19 17.53 -7.26
N MET A 346 -1.15 16.30 -6.74
CA MET A 346 -1.02 16.04 -5.31
C MET A 346 0.42 16.17 -4.79
N GLY A 347 1.40 16.22 -5.70
CA GLY A 347 2.79 16.66 -5.48
C GLY A 347 2.86 18.17 -5.27
N ASN A 348 2.17 18.62 -4.23
CA ASN A 348 1.98 20.01 -3.86
C ASN A 348 2.29 20.16 -2.35
N LEU A 349 3.10 21.16 -1.97
CA LEU A 349 3.62 21.25 -0.60
C LEU A 349 2.52 21.44 0.45
N GLU A 350 1.43 22.13 0.11
CA GLU A 350 0.26 22.26 0.99
C GLU A 350 -0.43 20.91 1.23
N VAL A 351 -0.60 20.10 0.17
CA VAL A 351 -1.13 18.72 0.29
C VAL A 351 -0.22 17.87 1.16
N LEU A 352 1.09 17.86 0.88
CA LEU A 352 2.05 17.05 1.65
C LEU A 352 2.08 17.45 3.13
N PHE A 353 2.01 18.74 3.45
CA PHE A 353 1.97 19.22 4.83
C PHE A 353 0.76 18.70 5.60
N ASP A 354 -0.41 18.62 4.96
CA ASP A 354 -1.64 18.21 5.62
C ASP A 354 -1.60 16.76 6.09
N VAL A 355 -0.90 15.90 5.35
CA VAL A 355 -0.91 14.45 5.55
C VAL A 355 0.38 13.88 6.12
N LYS A 356 1.49 14.64 6.13
CA LYS A 356 2.83 14.18 6.62
C LYS A 356 2.84 13.57 8.02
N ASP A 357 1.88 13.91 8.86
CA ASP A 357 1.83 13.40 10.24
C ASP A 357 1.14 12.05 10.37
N TYR A 358 0.50 11.57 9.31
CA TYR A 358 -0.27 10.32 9.30
C TYR A 358 0.32 9.24 8.39
N ALA A 359 1.36 9.55 7.62
CA ALA A 359 2.12 8.59 6.81
C ALA A 359 3.64 8.83 6.96
N SER A 360 4.45 7.77 6.82
CA SER A 360 5.91 7.91 6.84
C SER A 360 6.46 8.32 5.47
N VAL A 361 5.77 7.91 4.42
CA VAL A 361 6.11 8.18 3.02
C VAL A 361 4.86 8.57 2.27
N ILE A 362 4.96 9.58 1.41
CA ILE A 362 3.89 10.03 0.53
C ILE A 362 4.37 9.94 -0.92
N VAL A 363 3.59 9.35 -1.80
CA VAL A 363 3.87 9.30 -3.25
C VAL A 363 2.83 10.15 -3.97
N ALA A 364 3.28 11.11 -4.78
CA ALA A 364 2.39 12.04 -5.46
C ALA A 364 3.05 12.68 -6.70
N SER A 365 2.24 13.08 -7.68
CA SER A 365 2.66 13.79 -8.88
C SER A 365 2.47 15.31 -8.75
N GLU A 366 3.49 16.09 -9.10
CA GLU A 366 3.36 17.54 -9.23
C GLU A 366 2.38 17.94 -10.35
N THR A 367 2.25 17.10 -11.38
CA THR A 367 1.45 17.37 -12.58
C THR A 367 0.17 16.56 -12.63
N SER A 368 -0.63 16.78 -13.66
CA SER A 368 -1.66 15.80 -14.05
C SER A 368 -1.02 14.42 -14.32
N GLU A 369 -1.74 13.37 -13.93
CA GLU A 369 -1.41 11.98 -14.25
C GLU A 369 -2.22 11.51 -15.48
N PRO A 370 -1.73 10.52 -16.25
CA PRO A 370 -2.51 9.86 -17.28
C PRO A 370 -3.77 9.22 -16.69
N GLY A 371 -4.85 9.14 -17.48
CA GLY A 371 -6.13 8.59 -16.99
C GLY A 371 -6.06 7.13 -16.52
N SER A 372 -5.14 6.34 -17.08
CA SER A 372 -4.89 4.96 -16.64
C SER A 372 -4.10 4.86 -15.32
N GLY A 373 -3.70 5.98 -14.70
CA GLY A 373 -3.10 6.00 -13.36
C GLY A 373 -1.82 5.18 -13.21
N TRP A 374 -1.68 4.48 -12.10
CA TRP A 374 -0.53 3.62 -11.84
C TRP A 374 -0.73 2.21 -12.38
N ASN A 375 0.27 1.66 -13.07
CA ASN A 375 0.21 0.24 -13.47
C ASN A 375 0.37 -0.69 -12.25
N TYR A 376 -0.76 -1.17 -11.70
CA TYR A 376 -0.81 -1.94 -10.47
C TYR A 376 -0.19 -3.34 -10.62
N GLU A 377 -0.19 -3.92 -11.83
CA GLU A 377 0.50 -5.20 -12.09
C GLU A 377 2.01 -5.04 -11.81
N LYS A 378 2.63 -3.97 -12.34
CA LYS A 378 4.06 -3.68 -12.13
C LYS A 378 4.35 -3.32 -10.68
N VAL A 379 3.53 -2.48 -10.07
CA VAL A 379 3.70 -2.05 -8.67
C VAL A 379 3.65 -3.27 -7.73
N MET A 380 2.61 -4.10 -7.84
CA MET A 380 2.45 -5.27 -6.97
C MET A 380 3.51 -6.33 -7.27
N THR A 381 3.92 -6.51 -8.53
CA THR A 381 5.02 -7.42 -8.88
C THR A 381 6.33 -7.02 -8.20
N LYS A 382 6.68 -5.73 -8.17
CA LYS A 382 7.88 -5.24 -7.47
C LYS A 382 7.79 -5.48 -5.96
N LEU A 383 6.61 -5.23 -5.34
CA LEU A 383 6.40 -5.48 -3.92
C LEU A 383 6.47 -6.98 -3.57
N LEU A 384 5.84 -7.85 -4.35
CA LEU A 384 5.87 -9.30 -4.14
C LEU A 384 7.27 -9.90 -4.30
N ASN A 385 8.12 -9.30 -5.13
CA ASN A 385 9.53 -9.70 -5.25
C ASN A 385 10.40 -9.26 -4.06
N ASN A 386 9.93 -8.30 -3.26
CA ASN A 386 10.59 -7.86 -2.02
C ASN A 386 9.55 -7.41 -0.97
N PRO A 387 8.84 -8.37 -0.35
CA PRO A 387 7.77 -8.04 0.60
C PRO A 387 8.30 -7.38 1.89
N ASP A 388 9.61 -7.45 2.16
CA ASP A 388 10.24 -6.76 3.29
C ASP A 388 10.58 -5.30 3.03
N ALA A 389 10.25 -4.78 1.84
CA ALA A 389 10.41 -3.38 1.52
C ALA A 389 9.82 -2.50 2.64
N ASP A 390 10.62 -1.56 3.13
CA ASP A 390 10.09 -0.48 3.96
C ASP A 390 9.20 0.44 3.12
N ALA A 391 8.45 1.34 3.78
CA ALA A 391 7.53 2.24 3.09
C ALA A 391 8.21 3.09 2.02
N TYR A 392 9.46 3.50 2.25
CA TYR A 392 10.19 4.31 1.28
C TYR A 392 10.59 3.49 0.06
N THR A 393 11.05 2.26 0.28
CA THR A 393 11.36 1.33 -0.80
C THR A 393 10.12 0.98 -1.61
N PHE A 394 8.97 0.77 -0.96
CA PHE A 394 7.71 0.56 -1.69
C PHE A 394 7.30 1.81 -2.49
N GLY A 395 7.44 3.01 -1.92
CA GLY A 395 7.23 4.26 -2.66
C GLY A 395 8.13 4.40 -3.90
N LYS A 396 9.38 3.94 -3.83
CA LYS A 396 10.27 3.87 -5.00
C LYS A 396 9.77 2.88 -6.05
N TYR A 397 9.21 1.75 -5.65
CA TYR A 397 8.65 0.79 -6.59
C TYR A 397 7.49 1.37 -7.40
N ILE A 398 6.66 2.21 -6.76
CA ILE A 398 5.60 2.95 -7.44
C ILE A 398 6.21 3.92 -8.47
N VAL A 399 7.18 4.74 -8.06
CA VAL A 399 7.88 5.67 -8.96
C VAL A 399 8.57 4.95 -10.14
N ASP A 400 9.23 3.83 -9.88
CA ASP A 400 9.91 3.04 -10.92
C ASP A 400 8.90 2.39 -11.88
N ALA A 401 7.77 1.88 -11.37
CA ALA A 401 6.72 1.30 -12.20
C ALA A 401 6.07 2.35 -13.11
N TYR A 402 5.87 3.56 -12.59
CA TYR A 402 5.34 4.69 -13.34
C TYR A 402 6.30 5.13 -14.46
N GLU A 403 7.61 5.21 -14.17
CA GLU A 403 8.62 5.47 -15.21
C GLU A 403 8.64 4.38 -16.29
N GLU A 404 8.52 3.12 -15.89
CA GLU A 404 8.47 1.97 -16.81
C GLU A 404 7.20 1.94 -17.67
N GLU A 405 6.06 2.42 -17.16
CA GLU A 405 4.80 2.52 -17.90
C GLU A 405 4.84 3.66 -18.92
N TYR A 406 5.21 4.85 -18.47
CA TYR A 406 5.07 6.06 -19.27
C TYR A 406 6.36 6.48 -19.98
N GLN A 407 7.27 5.54 -20.19
CA GLN A 407 8.51 5.80 -20.91
C GLN A 407 8.22 6.30 -22.34
N GLY A 408 8.48 7.58 -22.58
CA GLY A 408 8.29 8.23 -23.88
C GLY A 408 7.10 9.20 -23.94
N GLU A 409 6.28 9.24 -22.89
CA GLU A 409 5.30 10.31 -22.69
C GLU A 409 5.98 11.62 -22.27
N SER A 410 5.21 12.69 -22.04
CA SER A 410 5.78 13.99 -21.69
C SER A 410 4.99 14.72 -20.62
N ASN A 411 5.68 15.60 -19.88
CA ASN A 411 5.10 16.42 -18.83
C ASN A 411 4.50 15.60 -17.68
N LEU A 412 5.18 14.52 -17.29
CA LEU A 412 4.78 13.69 -16.16
C LEU A 412 5.85 13.70 -15.07
N THR A 413 5.39 13.66 -13.83
CA THR A 413 6.24 13.56 -12.65
C THR A 413 5.67 12.52 -11.70
N LEU A 414 6.51 11.85 -10.91
CA LEU A 414 6.05 11.16 -9.71
C LEU A 414 7.18 11.12 -8.70
N ALA A 415 6.89 11.46 -7.44
CA ALA A 415 7.91 11.57 -6.40
C ALA A 415 7.48 10.90 -5.10
N ALA A 416 8.44 10.29 -4.41
CA ALA A 416 8.27 9.66 -3.09
C ALA A 416 8.97 10.51 -2.01
N PHE A 417 8.17 11.14 -1.16
CA PHE A 417 8.61 12.04 -0.10
C PHE A 417 8.61 11.35 1.26
N LYS A 418 9.64 11.56 2.05
CA LYS A 418 9.64 11.21 3.48
C LYS A 418 9.06 12.33 4.31
N LYS A 419 8.46 11.97 5.45
CA LYS A 419 8.00 12.93 6.46
C LYS A 419 9.08 13.97 6.81
N GLU A 420 10.32 13.54 7.06
CA GLU A 420 11.41 14.44 7.49
C GLU A 420 11.84 15.42 6.37
N GLU A 421 11.69 15.00 5.10
CA GLU A 421 11.96 15.86 3.94
C GLU A 421 10.89 16.96 3.85
N ILE A 422 9.62 16.62 4.07
CA ILE A 422 8.51 17.58 4.09
C ILE A 422 8.66 18.56 5.26
N GLU A 423 9.00 18.07 6.46
CA GLU A 423 9.26 18.94 7.62
C GLU A 423 10.42 19.91 7.36
N SER A 424 11.50 19.43 6.73
CA SER A 424 12.63 20.27 6.34
C SER A 424 12.23 21.31 5.30
N LEU A 425 11.42 20.94 4.29
CA LEU A 425 10.91 21.87 3.29
C LEU A 425 10.08 22.98 3.90
N VAL A 426 9.15 22.65 4.81
CA VAL A 426 8.29 23.64 5.47
C VAL A 426 9.10 24.60 6.33
N ASN A 427 10.10 24.10 7.06
CA ASN A 427 10.99 24.95 7.87
C ASN A 427 11.80 25.94 6.99
N GLU A 428 12.31 25.48 5.86
CA GLU A 428 13.03 26.34 4.92
C GLU A 428 12.09 27.27 4.17
N LEU A 429 10.85 26.86 3.90
CA LEU A 429 9.82 27.72 3.32
C LEU A 429 9.48 28.87 4.27
N ASN A 430 9.32 28.61 5.57
CA ASN A 430 9.12 29.67 6.56
C ASN A 430 10.33 30.63 6.62
N SER A 431 11.55 30.08 6.56
CA SER A 431 12.77 30.90 6.49
C SER A 431 12.84 31.76 5.23
N LEU A 432 12.40 31.22 4.09
CA LEU A 432 12.28 31.94 2.84
C LEU A 432 11.21 33.03 2.93
N ALA A 433 10.04 32.71 3.47
CA ALA A 433 8.93 33.63 3.65
C ALA A 433 9.32 34.86 4.47
N GLN A 434 10.03 34.64 5.58
CA GLN A 434 10.56 35.71 6.45
C GLN A 434 11.66 36.56 5.80
N SER A 435 12.29 36.07 4.73
CA SER A 435 13.38 36.81 4.04
C SER A 435 12.88 37.92 3.11
N LEU A 436 11.61 37.87 2.70
CA LEU A 436 11.00 38.89 1.85
C LEU A 436 10.95 40.26 2.55
N ASN A 437 11.41 41.29 1.86
CA ASN A 437 11.36 42.68 2.32
C ASN A 437 11.40 43.66 1.13
N ASP A 438 11.23 44.96 1.40
CA ASP A 438 11.22 46.02 0.38
C ASP A 438 12.44 46.02 -0.56
N SER A 439 13.60 45.53 -0.10
CA SER A 439 14.84 45.55 -0.88
C SER A 439 15.01 44.38 -1.83
N ASN A 440 14.27 43.28 -1.66
CA ASN A 440 14.37 42.08 -2.50
C ASN A 440 13.04 41.64 -3.14
N ALA A 441 11.96 42.43 -3.00
CA ALA A 441 10.65 42.09 -3.54
C ALA A 441 10.63 41.96 -5.07
N LEU A 442 11.49 42.70 -5.79
CA LEU A 442 11.59 42.61 -7.25
C LEU A 442 12.29 41.32 -7.69
N GLU A 443 13.26 40.84 -6.93
CA GLU A 443 13.93 39.55 -7.15
C GLU A 443 12.96 38.39 -6.96
N PHE A 444 12.09 38.45 -5.94
CA PHE A 444 10.97 37.50 -5.79
C PHE A 444 10.02 37.56 -7.00
N GLN A 445 9.67 38.76 -7.46
CA GLN A 445 8.79 38.94 -8.61
C GLN A 445 9.40 38.38 -9.90
N GLU A 446 10.69 38.65 -10.13
CA GLU A 446 11.43 38.16 -11.29
C GLU A 446 11.57 36.64 -11.24
N ALA A 447 11.92 36.06 -10.08
CA ALA A 447 12.01 34.61 -9.87
C ALA A 447 10.68 33.91 -10.12
N ARG A 448 9.57 34.51 -9.67
CA ARG A 448 8.21 34.02 -9.87
C ARG A 448 7.77 34.14 -11.34
N SER A 449 8.25 35.14 -12.07
CA SER A 449 7.83 35.40 -13.44
C SER A 449 8.30 34.29 -14.41
N ASN A 450 7.44 33.95 -15.37
CA ASN A 450 7.75 32.98 -16.44
C ASN A 450 8.27 31.63 -15.92
N LEU A 451 7.73 31.16 -14.79
CA LEU A 451 7.89 29.77 -14.36
C LEU A 451 6.93 28.89 -15.15
N GLU A 452 7.37 27.68 -15.46
CA GLU A 452 6.47 26.64 -15.94
C GLU A 452 5.46 26.33 -14.83
N SER A 453 4.19 26.24 -15.20
CA SER A 453 3.14 25.83 -14.27
C SER A 453 3.14 24.31 -14.15
N ALA A 454 3.09 23.82 -12.92
CA ALA A 454 2.89 22.40 -12.60
C ALA A 454 1.56 21.84 -13.15
N GLY A 455 0.65 22.72 -13.56
CA GLY A 455 -0.58 22.38 -14.26
C GLY A 455 -1.34 23.67 -14.57
N ALA A 456 -1.71 23.88 -15.82
CA ALA A 456 -2.64 24.95 -16.15
C ALA A 456 -4.05 24.49 -15.79
N ASP A 457 -4.75 25.27 -14.98
CA ASP A 457 -6.21 25.14 -14.87
C ASP A 457 -6.86 25.26 -16.27
N ILE A 458 -8.10 24.78 -16.43
CA ILE A 458 -8.97 24.99 -17.60
C ILE A 458 -9.06 26.48 -17.98
N SER A 459 -8.91 27.41 -17.02
CA SER A 459 -8.85 28.86 -17.28
C SER A 459 -7.49 29.38 -17.78
N GLY A 460 -6.46 28.52 -17.83
CA GLY A 460 -5.10 28.86 -18.24
C GLY A 460 -4.34 29.72 -17.24
N LYS A 461 -4.72 29.67 -15.95
CA LYS A 461 -4.07 30.44 -14.89
C LYS A 461 -3.00 29.62 -14.17
N ASP A 462 -1.78 30.15 -14.17
CA ASP A 462 -0.61 29.56 -13.50
C ASP A 462 -0.62 29.91 -12.00
N VAL A 463 -1.36 29.14 -11.21
CA VAL A 463 -1.45 29.32 -9.74
C VAL A 463 -0.44 28.48 -8.97
N TYR A 464 0.02 27.37 -9.56
CA TYR A 464 1.05 26.51 -8.98
C TYR A 464 2.36 26.75 -9.68
N VAL A 465 3.43 26.85 -8.90
CA VAL A 465 4.78 26.97 -9.44
C VAL A 465 5.64 25.83 -8.96
N ASP A 466 6.53 25.37 -9.83
CA ASP A 466 7.59 24.44 -9.43
C ASP A 466 8.49 25.10 -8.38
N LEU A 467 8.46 24.56 -7.17
CA LEU A 467 9.07 25.18 -6.01
C LEU A 467 10.60 25.17 -6.11
N ALA A 468 11.18 24.11 -6.67
CA ALA A 468 12.64 24.03 -6.84
C ALA A 468 13.15 25.03 -7.88
N THR A 469 12.42 25.23 -8.97
CA THR A 469 12.77 26.18 -10.04
C THR A 469 12.60 27.61 -9.55
N PHE A 470 11.50 27.91 -8.85
CA PHE A 470 11.33 29.20 -8.18
C PHE A 470 12.52 29.49 -7.24
N ALA A 471 12.83 28.55 -6.34
CA ALA A 471 13.89 28.72 -5.37
C ALA A 471 15.28 28.84 -6.03
N SER A 472 15.54 28.07 -7.09
CA SER A 472 16.78 28.17 -7.86
C SER A 472 16.94 29.56 -8.50
N LYS A 473 15.90 30.06 -9.18
CA LYS A 473 15.93 31.41 -9.80
C LYS A 473 16.10 32.50 -8.76
N LEU A 474 15.41 32.40 -7.64
CA LEU A 474 15.51 33.39 -6.56
C LEU A 474 16.92 33.43 -5.96
N TYR A 475 17.54 32.28 -5.73
CA TYR A 475 18.92 32.22 -5.25
C TYR A 475 19.94 32.76 -6.26
N GLU A 476 19.69 32.60 -7.57
CA GLU A 476 20.53 33.20 -8.61
C GLU A 476 20.47 34.74 -8.60
N LEU A 477 19.29 35.29 -8.31
CA LEU A 477 19.05 36.74 -8.23
C LEU A 477 19.57 37.33 -6.92
N ASP A 478 19.33 36.66 -5.80
CA ASP A 478 19.82 37.05 -4.47
C ASP A 478 20.41 35.85 -3.70
N PRO A 479 21.73 35.62 -3.84
CA PRO A 479 22.41 34.54 -3.13
C PRO A 479 22.41 34.69 -1.59
N SER A 480 21.99 35.83 -1.03
CA SER A 480 21.86 35.96 0.42
C SER A 480 20.68 35.17 0.99
N ILE A 481 19.73 34.77 0.13
CA ILE A 481 18.55 33.98 0.47
C ILE A 481 18.91 32.48 0.47
N GLU A 482 19.74 32.06 1.42
CA GLU A 482 20.23 30.69 1.52
C GLU A 482 19.10 29.65 1.71
N ALA A 483 17.94 30.07 2.24
CA ALA A 483 16.76 29.21 2.35
C ALA A 483 16.28 28.71 0.98
N ALA A 484 16.34 29.55 -0.06
CA ALA A 484 16.00 29.17 -1.42
C ALA A 484 16.93 28.06 -1.94
N LYS A 485 18.24 28.15 -1.67
CA LYS A 485 19.18 27.10 -2.05
C LYS A 485 18.93 25.78 -1.33
N ARG A 486 18.54 25.83 -0.05
CA ARG A 486 18.24 24.64 0.74
C ARG A 486 16.96 23.95 0.26
N ILE A 487 15.91 24.70 -0.08
CA ILE A 487 14.68 24.18 -0.70
C ILE A 487 15.02 23.43 -2.00
N GLU A 488 15.74 24.08 -2.93
CA GLU A 488 16.17 23.46 -4.19
C GLU A 488 16.94 22.15 -3.94
N THR A 489 17.85 22.16 -2.97
CA THR A 489 18.69 21.00 -2.64
C THR A 489 17.86 19.84 -2.09
N ILE A 490 16.89 20.11 -1.21
CA ILE A 490 16.02 19.09 -0.65
C ILE A 490 15.17 18.45 -1.76
N ILE A 491 14.49 19.27 -2.58
CA ILE A 491 13.62 18.76 -3.67
C ILE A 491 14.43 17.95 -4.69
N LYS A 492 15.65 18.37 -5.04
CA LYS A 492 16.54 17.61 -5.92
C LYS A 492 17.03 16.27 -5.32
N GLY A 493 16.98 16.14 -4.00
CA GLY A 493 17.33 14.90 -3.29
C GLY A 493 16.19 13.88 -3.16
N VAL A 494 14.93 14.30 -3.38
CA VAL A 494 13.76 13.43 -3.34
C VAL A 494 13.84 12.38 -4.46
N TYR A 495 13.42 11.15 -4.15
CA TYR A 495 13.36 10.08 -5.15
C TYR A 495 12.16 10.31 -6.07
N LYS A 496 12.41 10.44 -7.37
CA LYS A 496 11.39 10.85 -8.33
C LYS A 496 11.74 10.43 -9.75
N THR A 497 10.71 10.37 -10.59
CA THR A 497 10.84 10.32 -12.04
C THR A 497 10.32 11.63 -12.65
N LEU A 498 10.98 12.08 -13.71
CA LEU A 498 10.66 13.30 -14.46
C LEU A 498 10.67 12.93 -15.95
N ILE A 499 9.50 12.74 -16.54
CA ILE A 499 9.36 12.18 -17.89
C ILE A 499 9.16 13.34 -18.87
N ASN A 500 10.23 13.66 -19.60
CA ASN A 500 10.28 14.72 -20.61
C ASN A 500 9.66 16.05 -20.15
N THR A 501 10.10 16.55 -18.99
CA THR A 501 9.65 17.80 -18.36
C THR A 501 10.81 18.53 -17.69
N ASP A 502 10.70 19.86 -17.56
CA ASP A 502 11.64 20.70 -16.80
C ASP A 502 11.21 20.89 -15.32
N LEU A 503 10.02 20.40 -14.96
CA LEU A 503 9.52 20.36 -13.58
C LEU A 503 10.38 19.46 -12.68
N GLN A 504 10.26 19.63 -11.37
CA GLN A 504 11.14 19.05 -10.36
C GLN A 504 10.40 18.16 -9.37
N GLY A 505 9.11 17.90 -9.57
CA GLY A 505 8.29 16.97 -8.81
C GLY A 505 7.62 17.55 -7.57
N LEU A 506 7.67 18.87 -7.33
CA LEU A 506 6.95 19.49 -6.22
C LEU A 506 6.55 20.95 -6.50
N SER A 507 5.24 21.20 -6.47
CA SER A 507 4.67 22.53 -6.62
C SER A 507 4.30 23.20 -5.29
N ILE A 508 4.03 24.51 -5.35
CA ILE A 508 3.41 25.28 -4.27
C ILE A 508 2.42 26.31 -4.84
N TYR A 509 1.44 26.72 -4.04
CA TYR A 509 0.64 27.89 -4.39
C TYR A 509 1.47 29.17 -4.46
N PHE A 510 1.53 29.77 -5.64
CA PHE A 510 2.03 31.12 -5.78
C PHE A 510 1.36 31.77 -6.99
N PRO A 511 0.20 32.42 -6.83
CA PRO A 511 -0.46 33.10 -7.95
C PRO A 511 0.42 34.16 -8.62
N ALA A 512 0.12 34.45 -9.88
CA ALA A 512 0.82 35.49 -10.62
C ALA A 512 0.44 36.92 -10.16
N SER A 513 -0.78 37.10 -9.66
CA SER A 513 -1.35 38.40 -9.29
C SER A 513 -2.21 38.34 -8.03
N SER A 514 -2.41 39.47 -7.36
CA SER A 514 -3.32 39.53 -6.20
C SER A 514 -4.76 39.19 -6.57
N GLY A 515 -5.15 39.33 -7.84
CA GLY A 515 -6.49 38.98 -8.33
C GLY A 515 -6.74 37.48 -8.42
N ASP A 516 -5.67 36.67 -8.43
CA ASP A 516 -5.74 35.20 -8.47
C ASP A 516 -5.54 34.57 -7.08
N TYR A 517 -5.18 35.38 -6.08
CA TYR A 517 -5.09 34.97 -4.68
C TYR A 517 -6.47 34.60 -4.12
N SER A 518 -6.59 33.43 -3.50
CA SER A 518 -7.82 32.99 -2.82
C SER A 518 -7.90 33.61 -1.43
N PRO A 519 -9.01 34.29 -1.06
CA PRO A 519 -9.26 34.67 0.32
C PRO A 519 -9.43 33.45 1.24
N CYS A 520 -9.68 32.25 0.71
CA CYS A 520 -9.78 31.04 1.51
C CYS A 520 -8.41 30.46 1.89
N TYR A 521 -7.32 30.87 1.23
CA TYR A 521 -5.99 30.34 1.54
C TYR A 521 -5.62 30.58 3.00
N GLY A 522 -5.87 31.77 3.55
CA GLY A 522 -5.53 32.15 4.93
C GLY A 522 -6.48 31.66 6.04
N ILE A 523 -7.47 30.81 5.72
CA ILE A 523 -8.45 30.34 6.73
C ILE A 523 -7.82 29.22 7.58
N THR A 524 -7.36 29.54 8.78
CA THR A 524 -6.67 28.57 9.68
C THR A 524 -7.59 27.81 10.63
N THR A 525 -8.87 28.19 10.73
CA THR A 525 -9.86 27.56 11.60
C THR A 525 -11.17 27.37 10.84
N PRO A 526 -11.95 26.31 11.12
CA PRO A 526 -13.21 26.02 10.43
C PRO A 526 -14.09 27.27 10.29
N SER A 527 -14.35 27.68 9.06
CA SER A 527 -15.07 28.91 8.71
C SER A 527 -15.66 28.81 7.32
N GLU A 528 -16.54 29.75 6.98
CA GLU A 528 -17.12 29.83 5.65
C GLU A 528 -16.06 30.21 4.61
N CYS A 529 -15.86 29.34 3.62
CA CYS A 529 -15.17 29.66 2.38
C CYS A 529 -16.19 29.81 1.25
N SER A 530 -16.47 31.05 0.88
CA SER A 530 -17.48 31.37 -0.14
C SER A 530 -17.14 30.83 -1.53
N GLU A 531 -15.86 30.59 -1.82
CA GLU A 531 -15.41 30.03 -3.11
C GLU A 531 -15.74 28.53 -3.25
N LEU A 532 -15.85 27.83 -2.12
CA LEU A 532 -16.12 26.39 -2.04
C LEU A 532 -17.58 26.09 -1.65
N ASN A 533 -18.35 27.11 -1.24
CA ASN A 533 -19.67 26.95 -0.63
C ASN A 533 -19.66 25.99 0.57
N ASP A 534 -18.56 26.00 1.33
CA ASP A 534 -18.34 25.16 2.50
C ASP A 534 -18.27 26.04 3.76
N SER A 535 -19.01 25.64 4.80
CA SER A 535 -19.10 26.34 6.08
C SER A 535 -18.12 25.86 7.15
N GLN A 536 -17.43 24.73 6.90
CA GLN A 536 -16.48 24.10 7.83
C GLN A 536 -15.04 24.13 7.31
N TYR A 537 -14.80 24.71 6.14
CA TYR A 537 -13.49 24.75 5.51
C TYR A 537 -12.40 25.37 6.40
N TYR A 538 -11.21 24.78 6.31
CA TYR A 538 -9.97 25.41 6.74
C TYR A 538 -8.79 24.88 5.92
N ASN A 539 -7.73 25.68 5.84
CA ASN A 539 -6.44 25.33 5.26
C ASN A 539 -5.42 25.14 6.39
N PRO A 540 -5.05 23.89 6.74
CA PRO A 540 -4.07 23.63 7.78
C PRO A 540 -2.69 24.21 7.46
N PHE A 541 -2.35 24.35 6.16
CA PHE A 541 -1.07 24.90 5.73
C PHE A 541 -0.90 26.38 6.08
N ALA A 542 -1.99 27.14 6.19
CA ALA A 542 -1.97 28.58 6.44
C ALA A 542 -1.47 28.97 7.84
N VAL A 543 -1.14 28.00 8.69
CA VAL A 543 -0.44 28.26 9.97
C VAL A 543 1.05 28.57 9.77
N ASN A 544 1.57 28.36 8.56
CA ASN A 544 2.93 28.69 8.15
C ASN A 544 3.01 30.12 7.61
N ASP A 545 4.21 30.69 7.53
CA ASP A 545 4.44 32.10 7.17
C ASP A 545 4.20 32.42 5.67
N TRP A 546 3.81 31.41 4.88
CA TRP A 546 3.66 31.55 3.43
C TRP A 546 2.47 32.43 3.04
N ASP A 547 1.36 32.35 3.78
CA ASP A 547 0.19 33.19 3.52
C ASP A 547 0.51 34.68 3.73
N GLU A 548 1.13 35.01 4.87
CA GLU A 548 1.58 36.36 5.17
C GLU A 548 2.62 36.86 4.16
N MET A 549 3.52 35.97 3.71
CA MET A 549 4.46 36.30 2.64
C MET A 549 3.73 36.63 1.34
N LEU A 550 2.78 35.82 0.89
CA LEU A 550 2.02 36.07 -0.34
C LEU A 550 1.32 37.44 -0.28
N GLN A 551 0.63 37.74 0.82
CA GLN A 551 -0.05 39.02 1.01
C GLN A 551 0.94 40.20 0.98
N ASN A 552 2.09 40.07 1.65
CA ASN A 552 3.13 41.08 1.66
C ASN A 552 3.77 41.26 0.27
N TYR A 553 4.05 40.17 -0.44
CA TYR A 553 4.60 40.16 -1.79
C TYR A 553 3.74 40.97 -2.77
N TYR A 554 2.42 40.76 -2.79
CA TYR A 554 1.53 41.53 -3.65
C TYR A 554 1.48 43.01 -3.27
N SER A 555 1.50 43.31 -1.96
CA SER A 555 1.57 44.70 -1.49
C SER A 555 2.85 45.41 -1.91
N LEU A 556 4.01 44.73 -1.90
CA LEU A 556 5.31 45.32 -2.23
C LEU A 556 5.53 45.47 -3.73
N THR A 557 5.03 44.52 -4.52
CA THR A 557 5.25 44.48 -5.97
C THR A 557 4.17 45.20 -6.77
N GLY A 558 3.00 45.44 -6.18
CA GLY A 558 1.86 46.06 -6.86
C GLY A 558 1.20 45.16 -7.92
N ASN A 559 1.41 43.84 -7.82
CA ASN A 559 0.81 42.79 -8.65
C ASN A 559 -0.51 42.28 -8.07
#